data_AF-A0A2J0Z674-F1
#
_entry.id   AF-A0A2J0Z674-F1
#
_cell.length_a   1.000
_cell.length_b   1.000
_cell.length_c   1.000
_cell.angle_alpha   90.00
_cell.angle_beta   90.00
_cell.angle_gamma   90.00
#
_symmetry.space_group_name_H-M   'P 1'
#
loop_
_entity.id
_entity.type
_entity.pdbx_description
1 polymer ?
#
loop_
_entity_poly.entity_id
_entity_poly.type
_entity_poly.pdbx_seq_one_letter_code
_entity_poly.pdbx_strand_id
1 'polypeptide(L)'
;MRDSAKTLNEMTPRERANLMTLVADALEATADEAQEIGDDRFAANSISLARIISGCAEDVATMDLPAAELLLQHGISLIALFRRQATPVLH
;
A
#
# COMPACT_ATOMS: atom_id res chain seq x y z
N MET A 1 7.43 19.21 16.52
CA MET A 1 8.35 18.06 16.43
C MET A 1 8.29 17.57 14.99
N ARG A 2 9.40 17.52 14.25
CA ARG A 2 9.43 16.75 13.00
C ARG A 2 9.61 15.31 13.46
N ASP A 3 8.54 14.52 13.48
CA ASP A 3 8.68 13.07 13.62
C ASP A 3 9.50 12.60 12.42
N SER A 4 10.75 12.24 12.66
CA SER A 4 11.54 11.51 11.68
C SER A 4 10.77 10.24 11.37
N ALA A 5 10.37 10.06 10.10
CA ALA A 5 9.68 8.84 9.69
C ALA A 5 10.56 7.63 10.03
N LYS A 6 10.04 6.72 10.86
CA LYS A 6 10.75 5.48 11.21
C LYS A 6 10.88 4.62 9.96
N THR A 7 12.06 4.07 9.73
CA THR A 7 12.27 2.95 8.81
C THR A 7 11.61 1.69 9.37
N LEU A 8 11.35 0.68 8.53
CA LEU A 8 10.78 -0.59 9.03
C LEU A 8 11.65 -1.23 10.12
N ASN A 9 12.98 -1.12 10.01
CA ASN A 9 13.90 -1.64 11.02
C ASN A 9 13.72 -0.99 12.40
N GLU A 10 13.34 0.29 12.44
CA GLU A 10 13.11 1.04 13.69
C GLU A 10 11.70 0.85 14.26
N MET A 11 10.78 0.27 13.48
CA MET A 11 9.43 -0.05 13.91
C MET A 11 9.38 -1.35 14.72
N THR A 12 8.55 -1.36 15.75
CA THR A 12 8.12 -2.58 16.43
C THR A 12 7.28 -3.46 15.49
N PRO A 13 7.18 -4.79 15.74
CA PRO A 13 6.31 -5.66 14.95
C PRO A 13 4.87 -5.13 14.83
N ARG A 14 4.30 -4.59 15.93
CA ARG A 14 2.96 -4.00 15.91
C ARG A 14 2.86 -2.77 15.00
N GLU A 15 3.85 -1.89 15.03
CA GLU A 15 3.89 -0.72 14.13
C GLU A 15 3.99 -1.14 12.66
N ARG A 16 4.77 -2.19 12.35
CA ARG A 16 4.88 -2.75 10.99
C ARG A 16 3.55 -3.34 10.53
N ALA A 17 2.91 -4.16 11.36
CA ALA A 17 1.62 -4.76 11.03
C ALA A 17 0.57 -3.68 10.78
N ASN A 18 0.50 -2.65 11.64
CA ASN A 18 -0.40 -1.52 11.46
C ASN A 18 -0.14 -0.76 10.15
N LEU A 19 1.13 -0.52 9.80
CA LEU A 19 1.49 0.14 8.53
C LEU A 19 1.06 -0.70 7.33
N MET A 20 1.27 -2.02 7.38
CA MET A 20 0.87 -2.94 6.32
C MET A 20 -0.65 -2.97 6.15
N THR A 21 -1.40 -3.12 7.24
CA THR A 21 -2.87 -3.04 7.21
C THR A 21 -3.33 -1.71 6.60
N LEU A 22 -2.77 -0.58 7.03
CA LEU A 22 -3.12 0.74 6.49
C LEU A 22 -2.90 0.82 4.96
N VAL A 23 -1.77 0.32 4.46
CA VAL A 23 -1.48 0.34 3.02
C VAL A 23 -2.38 -0.63 2.25
N ALA A 24 -2.68 -1.80 2.81
CA ALA A 24 -3.61 -2.75 2.22
C ALA A 24 -5.03 -2.16 2.11
N ASP A 25 -5.56 -1.58 3.19
CA ASP A 25 -6.88 -0.92 3.18
C ASP A 25 -6.94 0.21 2.14
N ALA A 26 -5.87 1.00 2.02
CA ALA A 26 -5.80 2.06 1.02
C ALA A 26 -5.74 1.53 -0.42
N LEU A 27 -5.11 0.38 -0.65
CA LEU A 27 -5.10 -0.30 -1.95
C LEU A 27 -6.49 -0.87 -2.29
N GLU A 28 -7.21 -1.44 -1.32
CA GLU A 28 -8.58 -1.92 -1.51
C GLU A 28 -9.51 -0.76 -1.89
N ALA A 29 -9.48 0.34 -1.15
CA ALA A 29 -10.25 1.53 -1.50
C ALA A 29 -9.89 2.08 -2.89
N THR A 30 -8.60 2.06 -3.25
CA THR A 30 -8.14 2.47 -4.58
C THR A 30 -8.65 1.51 -5.67
N ALA A 31 -8.76 0.22 -5.37
CA ALA A 31 -9.29 -0.75 -6.31
C ALA A 31 -10.77 -0.54 -6.57
N ASP A 32 -11.55 -0.26 -5.52
CA ASP A 32 -12.98 0.03 -5.63
C ASP A 32 -13.19 1.28 -6.51
N GLU A 33 -12.45 2.36 -6.26
CA GLU A 33 -12.49 3.58 -7.08
C GLU A 33 -12.08 3.32 -8.55
N ALA A 34 -11.04 2.50 -8.77
CA ALA A 34 -10.60 2.13 -10.10
C ALA A 34 -11.66 1.33 -10.86
N GLN A 35 -12.36 0.43 -10.18
CA GLN A 35 -13.45 -0.35 -10.74
C GLN A 35 -14.66 0.53 -11.09
N GLU A 36 -14.98 1.53 -10.26
CA GLU A 36 -16.06 2.49 -10.54
C GLU A 36 -15.83 3.30 -11.83
N ILE A 37 -14.58 3.61 -12.18
CA ILE A 37 -14.22 4.31 -13.42
C ILE A 37 -13.92 3.38 -14.60
N GLY A 38 -14.07 2.06 -14.41
CA GLY A 38 -13.88 1.03 -15.45
C GLY A 38 -12.41 0.65 -15.73
N ASP A 39 -11.48 0.97 -14.84
CA ASP A 39 -10.09 0.50 -14.92
C ASP A 39 -9.90 -0.83 -14.17
N ASP A 40 -10.47 -1.89 -14.73
CA ASP A 40 -10.45 -3.24 -14.15
C ASP A 40 -9.02 -3.77 -13.90
N ARG A 41 -8.07 -3.36 -14.75
CA ARG A 41 -6.67 -3.78 -14.60
C ARG A 41 -6.04 -3.14 -13.38
N PHE A 42 -6.29 -1.85 -13.17
CA PHE A 42 -5.80 -1.15 -12.00
C PHE A 42 -6.43 -1.71 -10.72
N ALA A 43 -7.74 -1.96 -10.74
CA ALA A 43 -8.44 -2.59 -9.62
C ALA A 43 -7.84 -3.96 -9.26
N ALA A 44 -7.65 -4.84 -10.25
CA ALA A 44 -7.07 -6.16 -10.03
C ALA A 44 -5.64 -6.11 -9.45
N ASN A 45 -4.80 -5.19 -9.94
CA ASN A 45 -3.45 -5.02 -9.43
C ASN A 45 -3.44 -4.52 -7.99
N SER A 46 -4.29 -3.54 -7.67
CA SER A 46 -4.42 -2.99 -6.33
C SER A 46 -4.90 -4.06 -5.33
N ILE A 47 -5.92 -4.84 -5.67
CA ILE A 47 -6.38 -5.97 -4.83
C ILE A 47 -5.29 -7.03 -4.66
N SER A 48 -4.55 -7.37 -5.73
CA SER A 48 -3.47 -8.35 -5.62
C SER A 48 -2.41 -7.91 -4.62
N LEU A 49 -2.00 -6.64 -4.65
CA LEU A 49 -1.02 -6.10 -3.72
C LEU A 49 -1.57 -5.99 -2.30
N ALA A 50 -2.82 -5.56 -2.13
CA ALA A 50 -3.47 -5.49 -0.83
C ALA A 50 -3.44 -6.86 -0.13
N ARG A 51 -3.82 -7.92 -0.85
CA ARG A 51 -3.83 -9.30 -0.32
C ARG A 51 -2.44 -9.79 0.08
N ILE A 52 -1.42 -9.51 -0.74
CA ILE A 52 -0.03 -9.89 -0.41
C ILE A 52 0.42 -9.15 0.85
N ILE A 53 0.16 -7.84 0.94
CA ILE A 53 0.54 -7.01 2.09
C ILE A 53 -0.19 -7.46 3.37
N SER A 54 -1.49 -7.75 3.29
CA SER A 54 -2.27 -8.25 4.43
C SER A 54 -1.73 -9.59 4.94
N GLY A 55 -1.36 -10.51 4.05
CA GLY A 55 -0.70 -11.76 4.43
C GLY A 55 0.65 -11.52 5.15
N CYS A 56 1.43 -10.53 4.71
CA CYS A 56 2.66 -10.15 5.41
C CYS A 56 2.41 -9.54 6.80
N ALA A 57 1.28 -8.84 6.99
CA ALA A 57 0.91 -8.27 8.28
C ALA A 57 0.62 -9.35 9.34
N GLU A 58 0.11 -10.51 8.91
CA GLU A 58 -0.15 -11.67 9.79
C GLU A 58 1.16 -12.34 10.26
N ASP A 59 2.19 -12.37 9.40
CA ASP A 59 3.49 -13.03 9.65
C ASP A 59 4.65 -12.04 9.91
N VAL A 60 4.35 -10.87 10.47
CA VAL A 60 5.29 -9.73 10.60
C VAL A 60 6.56 -10.03 11.42
N ALA A 61 6.52 -11.06 12.27
CA ALA A 61 7.63 -11.46 13.13
C ALA A 61 8.74 -12.21 12.36
N THR A 62 8.39 -12.87 11.26
CA THR A 62 9.29 -13.71 10.45
C THR A 62 9.52 -13.18 9.05
N MET A 63 8.89 -12.06 8.69
CA MET A 63 8.99 -11.49 7.36
C MET A 63 10.39 -10.91 7.07
N ASP A 64 10.80 -11.01 5.81
CA ASP A 64 11.96 -10.33 5.28
C ASP A 64 11.68 -8.81 5.19
N LEU A 65 12.36 -8.02 6.03
CA LEU A 65 12.14 -6.58 6.13
C LEU A 65 12.50 -5.82 4.84
N PRO A 66 13.64 -6.07 4.17
CA PRO A 66 13.89 -5.56 2.83
C PRO A 66 12.78 -5.86 1.81
N ALA A 67 12.28 -7.10 1.77
CA ALA A 67 11.22 -7.48 0.84
C ALA A 67 9.90 -6.75 1.18
N ALA A 68 9.56 -6.68 2.46
CA ALA A 68 8.41 -5.93 2.96
C ALA A 68 8.49 -4.43 2.62
N GLU A 69 9.67 -3.82 2.70
CA GLU A 69 9.87 -2.42 2.35
C GLU A 69 9.60 -2.17 0.87
N LEU A 70 10.14 -3.02 -0.02
CA LEU A 70 9.88 -2.93 -1.46
C LEU A 70 8.39 -3.10 -1.78
N LEU A 71 7.72 -4.04 -1.11
CA LEU A 71 6.30 -4.28 -1.29
C LEU A 71 5.45 -3.06 -0.87
N LEU A 72 5.78 -2.46 0.28
CA LEU A 72 5.11 -1.24 0.75
C LEU A 72 5.37 -0.05 -0.18
N GLN A 73 6.61 0.13 -0.64
CA GLN A 73 6.95 1.18 -1.62
C GLN A 73 6.16 1.00 -2.92
N HIS A 74 6.00 -0.24 -3.39
CA HIS A 74 5.21 -0.55 -4.56
C HIS A 74 3.72 -0.23 -4.36
N GLY A 75 3.13 -0.65 -3.24
CA GLY A 75 1.75 -0.33 -2.89
C GLY A 75 1.50 1.18 -2.82
N ILE A 76 2.34 1.92 -2.11
CA ILE A 76 2.27 3.38 -2.00
C ILE A 76 2.41 4.05 -3.37
N SER A 77 3.32 3.57 -4.22
CA SER A 77 3.52 4.10 -5.57
C SER A 77 2.30 3.89 -6.45
N LEU A 78 1.65 2.72 -6.35
CA LEU A 78 0.45 2.43 -7.10
C LEU A 78 -0.70 3.35 -6.67
N ILE A 79 -0.96 3.49 -5.36
CA ILE A 79 -1.95 4.46 -4.85
C ILE A 79 -1.65 5.86 -5.37
N ALA A 80 -0.40 6.32 -5.31
CA ALA A 80 -0.02 7.64 -5.78
C ALA A 80 -0.23 7.81 -7.29
N LEU A 81 0.01 6.77 -8.08
CA LEU A 81 -0.23 6.77 -9.52
C LEU A 81 -1.72 6.96 -9.82
N PHE A 82 -2.60 6.24 -9.13
CA PHE A 82 -4.05 6.37 -9.29
C PHE A 82 -4.52 7.80 -9.00
N ARG A 83 -4.09 8.34 -7.85
CA ARG A 83 -4.48 9.70 -7.41
C ARG A 83 -4.03 10.78 -8.38
N ARG A 84 -2.88 10.58 -9.05
CA ARG A 84 -2.40 11.50 -10.10
C ARG A 84 -3.23 11.43 -11.38
N GLN A 85 -3.68 10.23 -11.76
CA GLN A 85 -4.55 10.05 -12.92
C GLN A 85 -5.97 10.59 -12.66
N ALA A 86 -6.45 10.54 -11.42
CA ALA A 86 -7.74 11.07 -11.01
C ALA A 86 -7.82 12.61 -11.00
N THR A 87 -6.69 13.33 -11.00
CA THR A 87 -6.67 14.78 -11.19
C THR A 87 -6.77 15.14 -12.68
N PRO A 88 -7.89 15.71 -13.16
CA PRO A 88 -7.96 16.18 -14.54
C PRO A 88 -6.98 17.35 -14.72
N VAL A 89 -6.10 17.27 -15.72
CA VAL A 89 -5.32 18.42 -16.18
C VAL A 89 -6.31 19.38 -16.83
N LEU A 90 -6.67 20.45 -16.11
CA LEU A 90 -7.39 21.57 -16.69
C LEU A 90 -6.45 22.24 -17.72
N HIS A 91 -6.70 21.99 -19.00
CA HIS A 91 -6.10 22.72 -20.12
C HIS A 91 -6.86 24.03 -20.37
#